data_AF-A0A2H3DKW5-F1
#
_entry.id   AF-A0A2H3DKW5-F1
#
_cell.length_a   1.000
_cell.length_b   1.000
_cell.length_c   1.000
_cell.angle_alpha   90.00
_cell.angle_beta   90.00
_cell.angle_gamma   90.00
#
_symmetry.space_group_name_H-M   'P 1'
#
loop_
_entity.id
_entity.type
_entity.pdbx_description
1 polymer ?
#
loop_
_entity_poly.entity_id
_entity_poly.type
_entity_poly.pdbx_seq_one_letter_code
_entity_poly.pdbx_strand_id
1 'polypeptide(L)'
;MAALSHRAQDIYPSLMLTQGHGYPLWYPKSPSNFPPDYVRRGTQIGDLGYLNAGGGFIYLFNVYKDAEDPVNLRRVPPGFVPLKSAPGVREELDFHEKNSVFAMSGVEQRSAGIFSSTRGVVLVLPDGADRYDSENPGLLGEYAAANAHSWYEYLNGRGMEICNGTLYLVTGCDKSRSWATQCYVRTSRPS
;
A
#
# COMPACT_ATOMS: atom_id res chain seq x y z
N MET A 1 -11.43 11.55 21.67
CA MET A 1 -11.12 12.14 20.34
C MET A 1 -9.68 11.82 20.01
N ALA A 2 -9.39 11.20 18.87
CA ALA A 2 -8.01 11.05 18.41
C ALA A 2 -7.49 12.41 17.95
N ALA A 3 -6.29 12.80 18.37
CA ALA A 3 -5.65 14.02 17.89
C ALA A 3 -5.43 13.91 16.37
N LEU A 4 -5.75 14.98 15.62
CA LEU A 4 -5.51 15.02 14.19
C LEU A 4 -3.99 15.01 13.94
N SER A 5 -3.49 14.02 13.22
CA SER A 5 -2.06 13.97 12.88
C SER A 5 -1.66 15.08 11.90
N HIS A 6 -0.48 15.65 12.12
CA HIS A 6 0.17 16.62 11.25
C HIS A 6 1.21 15.99 10.31
N ARG A 7 1.43 14.68 10.41
CA ARG A 7 2.43 13.96 9.62
C ARG A 7 1.88 13.65 8.24
N ALA A 8 2.67 13.91 7.20
CA ALA A 8 2.24 13.67 5.81
C ALA A 8 1.87 12.21 5.55
N GLN A 9 2.60 11.26 6.15
CA GLN A 9 2.31 9.83 6.08
C GLN A 9 0.99 9.40 6.75
N ASP A 10 0.37 10.25 7.56
CA ASP A 10 -0.93 9.98 8.18
C ASP A 10 -2.04 10.74 7.44
N ILE A 11 -1.75 11.97 6.98
CA ILE A 11 -2.69 12.80 6.23
C ILE A 11 -2.96 12.21 4.85
N TYR A 12 -1.89 11.88 4.12
CA TYR A 12 -1.99 11.40 2.74
C TYR A 12 -2.92 10.19 2.65
N PRO A 13 -2.74 9.10 3.43
CA PRO A 13 -3.66 7.98 3.34
C PRO A 13 -5.07 8.29 3.77
N SER A 14 -5.25 9.09 4.83
CA SER A 14 -6.59 9.43 5.33
C SER A 14 -7.47 10.11 4.28
N LEU A 15 -6.87 10.94 3.40
CA LEU A 15 -7.60 11.64 2.34
C LEU A 15 -7.70 10.80 1.07
N MET A 16 -6.62 10.13 0.68
CA MET A 16 -6.57 9.37 -0.59
C MET A 16 -7.35 8.05 -0.53
N LEU A 17 -7.58 7.47 0.66
CA LEU A 17 -8.42 6.27 0.82
C LEU A 17 -9.84 6.48 0.28
N THR A 18 -10.33 7.73 0.25
CA THR A 18 -11.66 8.06 -0.29
C THR A 18 -11.77 7.83 -1.81
N GLN A 19 -10.65 7.68 -2.52
CA GLN A 19 -10.64 7.41 -3.96
C GLN A 19 -10.89 5.93 -4.30
N GLY A 20 -10.80 5.01 -3.32
CA GLY A 20 -11.14 3.60 -3.54
C GLY A 20 -10.14 2.78 -4.35
N HIS A 21 -8.90 3.25 -4.52
CA HIS A 21 -7.83 2.56 -5.28
C HIS A 21 -6.92 1.66 -4.40
N GLY A 22 -7.43 1.16 -3.28
CA GLY A 22 -6.64 0.43 -2.29
C GLY A 22 -5.89 1.35 -1.32
N TYR A 23 -4.89 0.83 -0.60
CA TYR A 23 -4.17 1.61 0.40
C TYR A 23 -3.12 2.53 -0.26
N PRO A 24 -3.25 3.86 -0.14
CA PRO A 24 -2.33 4.82 -0.75
C PRO A 24 -1.01 4.93 0.05
N LEU A 25 0.11 4.62 -0.60
CA LEU A 25 1.44 4.70 0.03
C LEU A 25 1.98 6.14 -0.04
N TRP A 26 2.39 6.69 1.10
CA TRP A 26 3.10 7.98 1.14
C TRP A 26 4.50 7.85 0.52
N TYR A 27 5.15 6.70 0.73
CA TYR A 27 6.47 6.40 0.19
C TYR A 27 6.44 5.07 -0.60
N PRO A 28 6.06 5.10 -1.90
CA PRO A 28 5.89 3.88 -2.70
C PRO A 28 7.20 3.30 -3.25
N LYS A 29 8.37 3.69 -2.73
CA LYS A 29 9.66 3.27 -3.28
C LYS A 29 9.97 1.81 -2.94
N SER A 30 10.30 1.01 -3.96
CA SER A 30 10.76 -0.36 -3.79
C SER A 30 12.04 -0.45 -2.95
N PRO A 31 12.17 -1.44 -2.06
CA PRO A 31 13.40 -1.70 -1.33
C PRO A 31 14.54 -2.08 -2.30
N SER A 32 15.69 -1.43 -2.16
CA SER A 32 16.83 -1.55 -3.09
C SER A 32 17.67 -2.82 -2.92
N ASN A 33 17.42 -3.61 -1.88
CA ASN A 33 18.17 -4.81 -1.52
C ASN A 33 17.55 -6.12 -2.04
N PHE A 34 16.68 -6.04 -3.04
CA PHE A 34 16.04 -7.18 -3.68
C PHE A 34 16.67 -7.49 -5.04
N PRO A 35 16.43 -8.70 -5.61
CA PRO A 35 16.86 -9.02 -6.96
C PRO A 35 16.47 -7.91 -7.95
N PRO A 36 17.32 -7.56 -8.93
CA PRO A 36 17.06 -6.44 -9.85
C PRO A 36 15.69 -6.46 -10.51
N ASP A 37 15.21 -7.66 -10.83
CA ASP A 37 13.89 -7.90 -11.41
C ASP A 37 12.73 -7.48 -10.50
N TYR A 38 12.85 -7.71 -9.19
CA TYR A 38 11.85 -7.27 -8.22
C TYR A 38 11.93 -5.75 -8.03
N VAL A 39 13.13 -5.20 -7.92
CA VAL A 39 13.33 -3.74 -7.78
C VAL A 39 12.69 -2.98 -8.94
N ARG A 40 12.88 -3.46 -10.17
CA ARG A 40 12.28 -2.86 -11.38
C ARG A 40 10.75 -2.93 -11.41
N ARG A 41 10.16 -4.05 -10.94
CA ARG A 41 8.69 -4.25 -10.97
C ARG A 41 7.99 -3.62 -9.78
N GLY A 42 8.69 -3.45 -8.66
CA GLY A 42 8.14 -3.03 -7.37
C GLY A 42 7.13 -4.00 -6.80
N THR A 43 6.24 -3.47 -5.95
CA THR A 43 5.14 -4.22 -5.32
C THR A 43 4.31 -4.95 -6.37
N GLN A 44 3.99 -6.21 -6.12
CA GLN A 44 3.28 -7.08 -7.05
C GLN A 44 2.14 -7.81 -6.35
N ILE A 45 1.17 -8.28 -7.15
CA ILE A 45 0.10 -9.16 -6.66
C ILE A 45 0.71 -10.39 -5.99
N GLY A 46 0.17 -10.74 -4.83
CA GLY A 46 0.65 -11.82 -3.96
C GLY A 46 1.78 -11.42 -3.02
N ASP A 47 2.32 -10.19 -3.09
CA ASP A 47 3.26 -9.72 -2.08
C ASP A 47 2.55 -9.61 -0.72
N LEU A 48 3.10 -10.30 0.27
CA LEU A 48 2.76 -10.12 1.68
C LEU A 48 3.73 -9.13 2.30
N GLY A 49 3.20 -8.17 3.05
CA GLY A 49 4.02 -7.18 3.74
C GLY A 49 3.26 -6.46 4.85
N TYR A 50 3.90 -5.43 5.39
CA TYR A 50 3.28 -4.51 6.35
C TYR A 50 3.71 -3.08 6.06
N LEU A 51 3.01 -2.10 6.63
CA LEU A 51 3.34 -0.68 6.45
C LEU A 51 4.26 -0.21 7.58
N ASN A 52 5.35 0.47 7.24
CA ASN A 52 6.21 1.11 8.24
C ASN A 52 5.69 2.50 8.65
N ALA A 53 6.22 3.05 9.73
CA ALA A 53 5.88 4.39 10.21
C ALA A 53 6.27 5.55 9.25
N GLY A 54 7.04 5.25 8.20
CA GLY A 54 7.38 6.17 7.11
C GLY A 54 6.33 6.19 5.99
N GLY A 55 5.29 5.34 6.05
CA GLY A 55 4.27 5.23 5.03
C GLY A 55 4.71 4.45 3.78
N GLY A 56 5.72 3.60 3.92
CA GLY A 56 6.18 2.67 2.88
C GLY A 56 5.78 1.22 3.18
N PHE A 57 5.69 0.42 2.13
CA PHE A 57 5.41 -1.01 2.20
C PHE A 57 6.69 -1.82 2.40
N ILE A 58 6.73 -2.63 3.46
CA ILE A 58 7.83 -3.54 3.77
C ILE A 58 7.46 -4.94 3.30
N TYR A 59 8.16 -5.40 2.28
CA TYR A 59 7.99 -6.73 1.72
C TYR A 59 8.49 -7.83 2.67
N LEU A 60 7.70 -8.89 2.81
CA LEU A 60 8.04 -10.11 3.53
C LEU A 60 8.36 -11.23 2.55
N PHE A 61 7.38 -11.72 1.81
CA PHE A 61 7.47 -12.78 0.79
C PHE A 61 6.29 -12.68 -0.18
N ASN A 62 6.34 -13.36 -1.33
CA ASN A 62 5.25 -13.44 -2.30
C ASN A 62 4.61 -14.84 -2.28
N VAL A 63 3.29 -14.91 -2.14
CA VAL A 63 2.55 -16.18 -1.96
C VAL A 63 2.52 -17.08 -3.20
N TYR A 64 2.83 -16.56 -4.39
CA TYR A 64 2.90 -17.34 -5.64
C TYR A 64 4.31 -17.85 -5.96
N LYS A 65 5.32 -17.46 -5.18
CA LYS A 65 6.72 -17.85 -5.42
C LYS A 65 7.10 -18.99 -4.50
N ASP A 66 7.89 -19.94 -5.00
CA ASP A 66 8.40 -21.05 -4.18
C ASP A 66 9.30 -20.54 -3.04
N ALA A 67 9.50 -21.35 -2.01
CA ALA A 67 10.35 -20.99 -0.86
C ALA A 67 11.82 -20.73 -1.27
N GLU A 68 12.26 -21.40 -2.33
CA GLU A 68 13.59 -21.31 -2.91
C GLU A 68 13.74 -20.16 -3.92
N ASP A 69 12.65 -19.48 -4.29
CA ASP A 69 12.73 -18.29 -5.16
C ASP A 69 13.56 -17.20 -4.48
N PRO A 70 14.47 -16.52 -5.19
CA PRO A 70 15.31 -15.45 -4.63
C PRO A 70 14.55 -14.37 -3.84
N VAL A 71 13.28 -14.08 -4.18
CA VAL A 71 12.48 -13.10 -3.44
C VAL A 71 11.91 -13.65 -2.13
N ASN A 72 11.72 -14.97 -2.02
CA ASN A 72 11.15 -15.65 -0.85
C ASN A 72 12.21 -16.31 0.04
N LEU A 73 13.43 -16.47 -0.46
CA LEU A 73 14.49 -17.21 0.19
C LEU A 73 14.71 -16.72 1.64
N ARG A 74 14.56 -17.64 2.61
CA ARG A 74 14.69 -17.40 4.07
C ARG A 74 13.66 -16.41 4.66
N ARG A 75 12.56 -16.18 3.97
CA ARG A 75 11.50 -15.24 4.39
C ARG A 75 10.17 -15.91 4.69
N VAL A 76 9.93 -17.10 4.16
CA VAL A 76 8.67 -17.84 4.33
C VAL A 76 8.63 -18.68 5.62
N PRO A 77 7.44 -18.95 6.19
CA PRO A 77 7.27 -19.85 7.32
C PRO A 77 7.67 -21.30 7.02
N PRO A 78 7.99 -22.12 8.03
CA PRO A 78 8.15 -23.56 7.88
C PRO A 78 6.88 -24.20 7.26
N GLY A 79 7.08 -25.09 6.29
CA GLY A 79 5.96 -25.76 5.60
C GLY A 79 5.17 -24.86 4.65
N PHE A 80 5.69 -23.68 4.29
CA PHE A 80 5.08 -22.82 3.29
C PHE A 80 4.83 -23.56 1.97
N VAL A 81 3.60 -23.46 1.47
CA VAL A 81 3.18 -24.00 0.17
C VAL A 81 2.66 -22.85 -0.67
N PRO A 82 3.27 -22.53 -1.82
CA PRO A 82 2.83 -21.42 -2.65
C PRO A 82 1.47 -21.70 -3.29
N LEU A 83 0.75 -20.62 -3.62
CA LEU A 83 -0.40 -20.68 -4.49
C LEU A 83 0.04 -21.15 -5.89
N LYS A 84 -0.37 -22.37 -6.25
CA LYS A 84 0.07 -23.05 -7.49
C LYS A 84 -0.58 -22.49 -8.76
N SER A 85 -1.71 -21.80 -8.64
CA SER A 85 -2.35 -21.13 -9.78
C SER A 85 -1.54 -19.91 -10.17
N ALA A 86 -1.37 -19.67 -11.46
CA ALA A 86 -0.87 -18.38 -11.93
C ALA A 86 -1.76 -17.26 -11.36
N PRO A 87 -1.19 -16.08 -11.01
CA PRO A 87 -1.90 -15.05 -10.27
C PRO A 87 -3.14 -14.48 -10.98
N GLY A 88 -3.31 -14.71 -12.30
CA GLY A 88 -4.39 -14.16 -13.11
C GLY A 88 -4.44 -12.65 -12.98
N VAL A 89 -3.79 -11.91 -13.87
CA VAL A 89 -3.65 -10.45 -13.72
C VAL A 89 -4.37 -9.75 -14.85
N ARG A 90 -5.33 -8.90 -14.48
CA ARG A 90 -5.93 -7.94 -15.39
C ARG A 90 -5.10 -6.67 -15.38
N GLU A 91 -4.56 -6.32 -16.54
CA GLU A 91 -3.78 -5.10 -16.74
C GLU A 91 -4.64 -4.06 -17.46
N GLU A 92 -4.65 -2.84 -16.92
CA GLU A 92 -5.28 -1.68 -17.53
C GLU A 92 -4.22 -0.57 -17.64
N LEU A 93 -3.64 -0.45 -18.84
CA LEU A 93 -2.58 0.51 -19.13
C LEU A 93 -3.15 1.92 -19.27
N ASP A 94 -2.36 2.92 -18.87
CA ASP A 94 -2.77 4.32 -18.88
C ASP A 94 -4.10 4.55 -18.10
N PHE A 95 -4.37 3.73 -17.08
CA PHE A 95 -5.58 3.84 -16.23
C PHE A 95 -5.76 5.26 -15.67
N HIS A 96 -4.65 5.89 -15.26
CA HIS A 96 -4.62 7.32 -14.99
C HIS A 96 -3.88 8.03 -16.11
N GLU A 97 -4.50 9.07 -16.67
CA GLU A 97 -3.91 9.86 -17.76
C GLU A 97 -2.62 10.58 -17.33
N LYS A 98 -1.75 10.82 -18.31
CA LYS A 98 -0.53 11.62 -18.12
C LYS A 98 -0.85 13.04 -17.68
N ASN A 99 -0.03 13.58 -16.79
CA ASN A 99 -0.22 14.89 -16.16
C ASN A 99 -1.52 15.04 -15.34
N SER A 100 -2.14 13.93 -14.93
CA SER A 100 -3.28 13.98 -14.01
C SER A 100 -2.87 14.52 -12.64
N VAL A 101 -3.78 15.29 -12.04
CA VAL A 101 -3.61 15.91 -10.71
C VAL A 101 -4.82 15.56 -9.85
N PHE A 102 -4.56 14.90 -8.73
CA PHE A 102 -5.55 14.57 -7.72
C PHE A 102 -5.38 15.52 -6.55
N ALA A 103 -6.41 16.32 -6.26
CA ALA A 103 -6.41 17.24 -5.13
C ALA A 103 -7.56 16.88 -4.19
N MET A 104 -7.22 16.43 -2.99
CA MET A 104 -8.20 16.07 -1.96
C MET A 104 -8.05 16.99 -0.75
N SER A 105 -9.17 17.32 -0.11
CA SER A 105 -9.16 18.13 1.11
C SER A 105 -10.07 17.54 2.17
N GLY A 106 -9.59 17.57 3.41
CA GLY A 106 -10.39 17.20 4.58
C GLY A 106 -11.26 18.38 4.96
N VAL A 107 -12.57 18.24 4.78
CA VAL A 107 -13.55 19.27 5.15
C VAL A 107 -13.96 19.10 6.60
N GLU A 108 -13.76 20.13 7.42
CA GLU A 108 -14.35 20.23 8.75
C GLU A 108 -15.49 21.23 8.74
N GLN A 109 -16.64 20.84 9.29
CA GLN A 109 -17.76 21.73 9.52
C GLN A 109 -17.47 22.60 10.74
N ARG A 110 -17.39 23.91 10.54
CA ARG A 110 -17.50 24.89 11.61
C ARG A 110 -18.97 25.31 11.74
N SER A 111 -19.37 25.70 12.95
CA SER A 111 -20.74 26.09 13.33
C SER A 111 -21.45 26.93 12.25
N ALA A 112 -22.76 26.68 12.06
CA ALA A 112 -23.63 27.35 11.09
C ALA A 112 -23.24 27.17 9.60
N GLY A 113 -22.77 25.98 9.21
CA GLY A 113 -22.65 25.61 7.78
C GLY A 113 -21.40 26.13 7.06
N ILE A 114 -20.43 26.68 7.79
CA ILE A 114 -19.16 27.10 7.22
C ILE A 114 -18.23 25.89 7.15
N PHE A 115 -17.91 25.45 5.93
CA PHE A 115 -16.95 24.40 5.68
C PHE A 115 -15.56 25.01 5.46
N SER A 116 -14.56 24.55 6.22
CA SER A 116 -13.16 24.95 5.98
C SER A 116 -12.29 23.71 5.82
N SER A 117 -11.45 23.70 4.78
CA SER A 117 -10.42 22.67 4.65
C SER A 117 -9.27 22.97 5.61
N THR A 118 -9.07 22.10 6.58
CA THR A 118 -7.94 22.21 7.54
C THR A 118 -6.71 21.50 7.01
N ARG A 119 -6.87 20.53 6.11
CA ARG A 119 -5.78 19.76 5.50
C ARG A 119 -6.11 19.38 4.07
N GLY A 120 -5.09 19.21 3.25
CA GLY A 120 -5.25 18.68 1.91
C GLY A 120 -4.01 18.01 1.37
N VAL A 121 -4.20 17.29 0.28
CA VAL A 121 -3.19 16.53 -0.44
C VAL A 121 -3.31 16.81 -1.92
N VAL A 122 -2.17 16.92 -2.58
CA VAL A 122 -2.04 16.96 -4.03
C VAL A 122 -1.12 15.80 -4.45
N LEU A 123 -1.59 14.97 -5.37
CA LEU A 123 -0.82 13.96 -6.08
C LEU A 123 -0.78 14.34 -7.56
N VAL A 124 0.42 14.39 -8.13
CA VAL A 124 0.64 14.62 -9.57
C VAL A 124 1.25 13.36 -10.17
N LEU A 125 0.73 12.92 -11.31
CA LEU A 125 1.23 11.78 -12.09
C LEU A 125 1.66 12.23 -13.49
N PRO A 126 2.91 12.75 -13.66
CA PRO A 126 3.37 13.23 -14.95
C PRO A 126 3.30 12.15 -16.04
N ASP A 127 3.68 10.91 -15.70
CA ASP A 127 3.65 9.78 -16.63
C ASP A 127 2.34 8.98 -16.59
N GLY A 128 1.33 9.44 -15.84
CA GLY A 128 0.10 8.66 -15.61
C GLY A 128 0.36 7.45 -14.70
N ALA A 129 -0.53 6.48 -14.73
CA ALA A 129 -0.34 5.21 -14.01
C ALA A 129 -1.11 4.05 -14.64
N ASP A 130 -0.54 2.87 -14.53
CA ASP A 130 -1.13 1.59 -14.96
C ASP A 130 -1.76 0.90 -13.75
N ARG A 131 -2.88 0.19 -13.97
CA ARG A 131 -3.52 -0.65 -12.95
C ARG A 131 -3.29 -2.13 -13.21
N TYR A 132 -3.04 -2.86 -12.14
CA TYR A 132 -2.91 -4.31 -12.11
C TYR A 132 -3.83 -4.86 -11.03
N ASP A 133 -4.83 -5.65 -11.41
CA ASP A 133 -5.74 -6.31 -10.48
C ASP A 133 -5.63 -7.83 -10.62
N SER A 134 -5.74 -8.55 -9.50
CA SER A 134 -5.96 -9.99 -9.56
C SER A 134 -7.36 -10.27 -10.13
N GLU A 135 -7.43 -11.22 -11.05
CA GLU A 135 -8.69 -11.76 -11.58
C GLU A 135 -9.43 -12.61 -10.54
N ASN A 136 -8.71 -13.10 -9.52
CA ASN A 136 -9.27 -13.91 -8.45
C ASN A 136 -8.79 -13.44 -7.06
N PRO A 137 -9.24 -12.26 -6.60
CA PRO A 137 -8.88 -11.75 -5.28
C PRO A 137 -9.46 -12.61 -4.15
N GLY A 138 -10.54 -13.36 -4.42
CA GLY A 138 -11.12 -14.31 -3.47
C GLY A 138 -10.15 -15.42 -3.08
N LEU A 139 -9.43 -16.00 -4.05
CA LEU A 139 -8.39 -17.01 -3.80
C LEU A 139 -7.28 -16.49 -2.86
N LEU A 140 -6.84 -15.25 -3.06
CA LEU A 140 -5.85 -14.61 -2.19
C LEU A 140 -6.40 -14.41 -0.77
N GLY A 141 -7.66 -14.00 -0.65
CA GLY A 141 -8.35 -13.86 0.64
C GLY A 141 -8.48 -15.18 1.38
N GLU A 142 -8.90 -16.25 0.71
CA GLU A 142 -8.99 -17.61 1.26
C GLU A 142 -7.62 -18.13 1.72
N TYR A 143 -6.60 -17.94 0.88
CA TYR A 143 -5.23 -18.31 1.23
C TYR A 143 -4.71 -17.53 2.43
N ALA A 144 -4.99 -16.22 2.50
CA ALA A 144 -4.64 -15.41 3.66
C ALA A 144 -5.38 -15.89 4.92
N ALA A 145 -6.68 -16.14 4.85
CA ALA A 145 -7.46 -16.61 5.99
C ALA A 145 -6.95 -17.96 6.54
N ALA A 146 -6.57 -18.88 5.65
CA ALA A 146 -6.05 -20.19 6.03
C ALA A 146 -4.65 -20.15 6.67
N ASN A 147 -3.83 -19.13 6.34
CA ASN A 147 -2.42 -19.09 6.74
C ASN A 147 -2.04 -17.91 7.67
N ALA A 148 -2.91 -16.91 7.84
CA ALA A 148 -2.58 -15.69 8.56
C ALA A 148 -2.06 -15.96 9.98
N HIS A 149 -2.65 -16.92 10.69
CA HIS A 149 -2.21 -17.29 12.03
C HIS A 149 -0.76 -17.74 12.06
N SER A 150 -0.37 -18.69 11.19
CA SER A 150 1.00 -19.19 11.13
C SER A 150 1.99 -18.12 10.65
N TRP A 151 1.54 -17.17 9.82
CA TRP A 151 2.36 -16.01 9.44
C TRP A 151 2.66 -15.11 10.64
N TYR A 152 1.66 -14.75 11.45
CA TYR A 152 1.90 -13.94 12.65
C TYR A 152 2.79 -14.67 13.66
N GLU A 153 2.56 -15.96 13.91
CA GLU A 153 3.40 -16.77 14.80
C GLU A 153 4.85 -16.81 14.32
N TYR A 154 5.08 -17.09 13.03
CA TYR A 154 6.41 -17.14 12.45
C TYR A 154 7.14 -15.79 12.50
N LEU A 155 6.48 -14.71 12.07
CA LEU A 155 7.08 -13.37 12.02
C LEU A 155 7.40 -12.86 13.43
N ASN A 156 6.50 -13.07 14.39
CA ASN A 156 6.69 -12.64 15.77
C ASN A 156 7.67 -13.54 16.53
N GLY A 157 7.76 -14.82 16.21
CA GLY A 157 8.82 -15.72 16.68
C GLY A 157 10.22 -15.27 16.25
N ARG A 158 10.32 -14.44 15.20
CA ARG A 158 11.56 -13.79 14.75
C ARG A 158 11.81 -12.41 15.37
N GLY A 159 10.97 -11.97 16.32
CA GLY A 159 11.10 -10.69 17.01
C GLY A 159 10.63 -9.48 16.19
N MET A 160 9.78 -9.66 15.18
CA MET A 160 9.30 -8.56 14.34
C MET A 160 8.15 -7.73 14.97
N GLU A 161 7.50 -8.24 16.01
CA GLU A 161 6.43 -7.54 16.76
C GLU A 161 5.28 -7.01 15.86
N ILE A 162 4.91 -7.77 14.84
CA ILE A 162 3.81 -7.45 13.92
C ILE A 162 2.47 -7.61 14.64
N CYS A 163 1.73 -6.51 14.73
CA CYS A 163 0.39 -6.47 15.34
C CYS A 163 -0.65 -7.15 14.44
N ASN A 164 -1.59 -7.88 15.05
CA ASN A 164 -2.71 -8.49 14.34
C ASN A 164 -3.50 -7.43 13.53
N GLY A 165 -3.79 -7.75 12.28
CA GLY A 165 -4.50 -6.87 11.34
C GLY A 165 -3.61 -5.88 10.60
N THR A 166 -2.28 -5.93 10.75
CA THR A 166 -1.35 -5.01 10.05
C THR A 166 -0.63 -5.64 8.85
N LEU A 167 -0.82 -6.94 8.61
CA LEU A 167 -0.37 -7.58 7.37
C LEU A 167 -1.27 -7.19 6.20
N TYR A 168 -0.65 -6.88 5.07
CA TYR A 168 -1.27 -6.59 3.80
C TYR A 168 -0.85 -7.66 2.80
N LEU A 169 -1.83 -8.33 2.21
CA LEU A 169 -1.65 -9.18 1.03
C LEU A 169 -2.11 -8.39 -0.20
N VAL A 170 -1.21 -8.16 -1.14
CA VAL A 170 -1.48 -7.34 -2.33
C VAL A 170 -2.35 -8.12 -3.31
N THR A 171 -3.57 -7.64 -3.56
CA THR A 171 -4.51 -8.19 -4.55
C THR A 171 -4.57 -7.36 -5.83
N GLY A 172 -4.06 -6.14 -5.80
CA GLY A 172 -3.97 -5.23 -6.92
C GLY A 172 -3.12 -4.01 -6.56
N CYS A 173 -2.70 -3.25 -7.57
CA CYS A 173 -1.90 -2.04 -7.39
C CYS A 173 -1.97 -1.12 -8.61
N ASP A 174 -1.88 0.18 -8.33
CA ASP A 174 -1.61 1.22 -9.33
C ASP A 174 -0.12 1.53 -9.32
N LYS A 175 0.49 1.65 -10.50
CA LYS A 175 1.92 1.93 -10.65
C LYS A 175 2.15 3.12 -11.54
N SER A 176 3.01 4.02 -11.08
CA SER A 176 3.49 5.14 -11.88
C SER A 176 5.01 5.14 -11.95
N ARG A 177 5.56 5.63 -13.07
CA ARG A 177 7.00 5.82 -13.26
C ARG A 177 7.50 7.09 -12.59
N SER A 178 6.64 8.10 -12.42
CA SER A 178 6.96 9.35 -11.75
C SER A 178 5.74 9.89 -11.02
N TRP A 179 5.95 10.40 -9.82
CA TRP A 179 4.90 11.00 -9.01
C TRP A 179 5.49 12.12 -8.16
N ALA A 180 4.64 13.08 -7.81
CA ALA A 180 4.94 14.07 -6.78
C ALA A 180 3.75 14.19 -5.83
N THR A 181 4.03 14.22 -4.53
CA THR A 181 3.00 14.35 -3.49
C THR A 181 3.30 15.53 -2.60
N GLN A 182 2.26 16.29 -2.27
CA GLN A 182 2.34 17.38 -1.30
C GLN A 182 1.16 17.33 -0.35
N CYS A 183 1.43 17.43 0.95
CA CYS A 183 0.41 17.59 1.98
C CYS A 183 0.52 19.00 2.58
N TYR A 184 -0.61 19.59 2.92
CA TYR A 184 -0.65 20.84 3.68
C TYR A 184 -1.61 20.72 4.87
N VAL A 185 -1.28 21.45 5.93
CA VAL A 185 -2.15 21.64 7.10
C VAL A 185 -2.26 23.13 7.35
N ARG A 186 -3.50 23.63 7.39
CA ARG A 186 -3.80 25.01 7.73
C ARG A 186 -3.97 25.11 9.24
N THR A 187 -3.02 25.75 9.91
CA THR A 187 -3.19 26.16 11.31
C THR A 187 -3.95 27.49 11.33
N SER A 188 -5.08 27.55 12.04
CA SER A 188 -5.69 28.85 12.33
C SER A 188 -4.76 29.60 13.29
N ARG A 189 -4.32 30.81 12.92
CA ARG A 189 -3.66 31.71 13.87
C ARG A 189 -4.61 31.95 15.05
N PRO A 190 -4.14 31.87 16.31
CA PRO A 190 -4.87 32.46 17.41
C PRO A 190 -4.93 33.98 17.18
N SER A 191 -6.15 34.51 17.18
CA SER A 191 -6.45 35.95 17.17
C SER A 191 -6.00 36.62 18.45
#